data_AF-A0A1I7JJV5-F1
#
_entry.id   AF-A0A1I7JJV5-F1
#
_cell.length_a   1.000
_cell.length_b   1.000
_cell.length_c   1.000
_cell.angle_alpha   90.00
_cell.angle_beta   90.00
_cell.angle_gamma   90.00
#
_symmetry.space_group_name_H-M   'P 1'
#
loop_
_entity.id
_entity.type
_entity.pdbx_description
1 polymer ?
#
loop_
_entity_poly.entity_id
_entity_poly.type
_entity_poly.pdbx_seq_one_letter_code
_entity_poly.pdbx_strand_id
1 'polypeptide(L)'
;MRNSISDVELVLCGTKGAYMKKINEDLSSEIFKYYVKRIIVDDFDNIDDDIFKIAVYDPYDSKEHSYKTISTSLGDKLNVVVSGKHWVDVSNKGVNKGLSNSYKNIIKP
;
A
#
# COMPACT_ATOMS: atom_id res chain seq x y z
N MET A 1 -14.89 15.09 -12.55
CA MET A 1 -14.81 13.89 -11.70
C MET A 1 -13.37 13.40 -11.73
N ARG A 2 -12.64 13.51 -10.62
CA ARG A 2 -11.28 12.96 -10.50
C ARG A 2 -11.42 11.51 -10.05
N ASN A 3 -11.31 10.57 -11.00
CA ASN A 3 -11.44 9.13 -10.78
C ASN A 3 -10.11 8.39 -10.98
N SER A 4 -8.97 9.09 -11.04
CA SER A 4 -7.69 8.45 -11.27
C SER A 4 -6.94 8.25 -9.95
N ILE A 5 -6.50 7.01 -9.71
CA ILE A 5 -5.53 6.61 -8.69
C ILE A 5 -4.19 7.37 -8.79
N SER A 6 -4.00 8.21 -9.83
CA SER A 6 -2.83 9.07 -10.00
C SER A 6 -2.54 10.05 -8.85
N ASP A 7 -3.53 10.33 -7.99
CA ASP A 7 -3.39 11.27 -6.87
C ASP A 7 -3.13 10.56 -5.51
N VAL A 8 -2.86 9.25 -5.52
CA VAL A 8 -2.53 8.49 -4.29
C VAL A 8 -1.11 7.95 -4.34
N GLU A 9 -0.50 7.79 -3.17
CA GLU A 9 0.84 7.23 -3.04
C GLU A 9 0.81 5.78 -2.61
N LEU A 10 1.75 5.00 -3.14
CA LEU A 10 1.87 3.57 -2.86
C LEU A 10 3.10 3.28 -2.00
N VAL A 11 2.89 2.42 -1.00
CA VAL A 11 3.96 1.86 -0.18
C VAL A 11 3.86 0.34 -0.19
N LEU A 12 4.82 -0.33 -0.82
CA LEU A 12 4.91 -1.79 -0.79
C LEU A 12 5.64 -2.20 0.48
N CYS A 13 4.98 -2.98 1.32
CA CYS A 13 5.54 -3.49 2.56
C CYS A 13 6.08 -4.89 2.32
N GLY A 14 7.41 -5.02 2.31
CA GLY A 14 8.11 -6.28 2.22
C GLY A 14 8.79 -6.68 3.53
N THR A 15 9.42 -7.85 3.53
CA THR A 15 10.14 -8.38 4.69
C THR A 15 11.44 -7.64 4.98
N LYS A 16 12.10 -7.10 3.95
CA LYS A 16 13.34 -6.32 4.08
C LYS A 16 13.06 -4.84 4.33
N GLY A 17 11.90 -4.30 3.96
CA GLY A 17 11.53 -2.91 4.24
C GLY A 17 10.26 -2.44 3.53
N ALA A 18 9.98 -1.13 3.65
CA ALA A 18 8.89 -0.48 2.92
C ALA A 18 9.42 0.28 1.71
N TYR A 19 8.93 -0.06 0.52
CA TYR A 19 9.36 0.54 -0.74
C TYR A 19 8.34 1.57 -1.21
N MET A 20 8.83 2.72 -1.66
CA MET A 20 8.00 3.82 -2.15
C MET A 20 8.75 4.62 -3.20
N LYS A 21 8.00 5.24 -4.13
CA LYS A 21 8.60 6.15 -5.11
C LYS A 21 9.02 7.46 -4.46
N LYS A 22 9.88 8.21 -5.15
CA LYS A 22 10.23 9.56 -4.71
C LYS A 22 8.99 10.46 -4.81
N ILE A 23 8.59 11.00 -3.67
CA ILE A 23 7.44 11.91 -3.52
C ILE A 23 7.92 13.30 -3.10
N ASN A 24 7.03 14.29 -3.16
CA ASN A 24 7.34 15.65 -2.69
C ASN A 24 7.64 15.66 -1.17
N GLU A 25 8.37 16.68 -0.72
CA GLU A 25 8.87 16.75 0.67
C GLU A 25 7.73 16.82 1.70
N ASP A 26 6.66 17.57 1.41
CA ASP A 26 5.53 17.74 2.31
C ASP A 26 4.85 16.39 2.62
N LEU A 27 4.61 15.58 1.59
CA LEU A 27 3.99 14.27 1.67
C LEU A 27 4.92 13.24 2.31
N SER A 28 6.22 13.36 2.04
CA SER A 28 7.25 12.52 2.63
C SER A 28 7.25 12.59 4.16
N SER A 29 7.05 13.78 4.72
CA SER A 29 7.06 13.97 6.17
C SER A 29 5.94 13.20 6.87
N GLU A 30 4.78 13.06 6.24
CA GLU A 30 3.63 12.35 6.81
C GLU A 30 3.79 10.84 6.68
N ILE A 31 4.18 10.36 5.50
CA ILE A 31 4.36 8.92 5.24
C ILE A 31 5.53 8.36 6.05
N PHE A 32 6.63 9.12 6.18
CA PHE A 32 7.84 8.65 6.85
C PHE A 32 7.67 8.43 8.36
N LYS A 33 6.64 9.03 8.99
CA LYS A 33 6.28 8.75 10.39
C LYS A 33 5.91 7.29 10.62
N TYR A 34 5.35 6.63 9.60
CA TYR A 34 4.84 5.27 9.70
C TYR A 34 5.85 4.21 9.22
N TYR A 35 6.86 4.60 8.43
CA TYR A 35 7.81 3.69 7.79
C TYR A 35 9.26 4.05 8.12
N VAL A 36 9.74 3.55 9.26
CA VAL A 36 11.12 3.79 9.74
C VAL A 36 12.15 3.20 8.77
N LYS A 37 11.97 1.94 8.37
CA LYS A 37 12.84 1.26 7.39
C LYS A 37 12.24 1.36 5.99
N ARG A 38 12.51 2.49 5.35
CA ARG A 38 12.02 2.80 3.99
C ARG A 38 13.14 2.77 2.95
N ILE A 39 12.79 2.37 1.74
CA ILE A 39 13.67 2.29 0.58
C ILE A 39 13.00 3.07 -0.56
N ILE A 40 13.66 4.12 -1.04
CA ILE A 40 13.17 4.88 -2.18
C ILE A 40 13.59 4.17 -3.45
N VAL A 41 12.63 3.88 -4.33
CA VAL A 41 12.85 3.21 -5.61
C VAL A 41 12.33 4.06 -6.76
N ASP A 42 12.95 3.96 -7.94
CA ASP A 42 12.44 4.60 -9.15
C ASP A 42 11.23 3.83 -9.69
N ASP A 43 11.26 2.50 -9.58
CA ASP A 43 10.17 1.63 -9.99
C ASP A 43 9.94 0.44 -9.04
N PHE A 44 8.72 -0.09 -9.08
CA PHE A 44 8.30 -1.25 -8.29
C PHE A 44 8.60 -2.59 -8.98
N ASP A 45 8.89 -2.58 -10.28
CA ASP A 45 9.10 -3.80 -11.08
C ASP A 45 10.32 -4.61 -10.65
N ASN A 46 11.32 -3.98 -10.01
CA ASN A 46 12.60 -4.60 -9.66
C ASN A 46 12.85 -4.64 -8.14
N ILE A 47 11.83 -4.96 -7.36
CA ILE A 47 11.99 -5.17 -5.91
C ILE A 47 12.31 -6.65 -5.63
N ASP A 48 13.52 -6.91 -5.14
CA ASP A 48 13.91 -8.21 -4.58
C ASP A 48 13.47 -8.32 -3.10
N ASP A 49 12.17 -8.49 -2.86
CA ASP A 49 11.61 -8.69 -1.53
C ASP A 49 10.25 -9.42 -1.60
N ASP A 50 9.92 -10.14 -0.54
CA ASP A 50 8.60 -10.74 -0.36
C ASP A 50 7.62 -9.68 0.12
N ILE A 51 6.89 -9.08 -0.81
CA ILE A 51 5.84 -8.09 -0.50
C ILE A 51 4.64 -8.81 0.11
N PHE A 52 4.11 -8.32 1.23
CA PHE A 52 2.95 -8.95 1.87
C PHE A 52 1.75 -8.02 2.04
N LYS A 53 1.96 -6.71 1.84
CA LYS A 53 0.93 -5.69 1.94
C LYS A 53 1.29 -4.50 1.05
N ILE A 54 0.29 -3.88 0.45
CA ILE A 54 0.40 -2.58 -0.21
C ILE A 54 -0.42 -1.60 0.63
N ALA A 55 0.19 -0.51 1.08
CA ALA A 55 -0.53 0.59 1.70
C ALA A 55 -0.69 1.72 0.68
N VAL A 56 -1.90 2.26 0.61
CA VAL A 56 -2.26 3.36 -0.27
C VAL A 56 -2.56 4.57 0.59
N TYR A 57 -1.81 5.65 0.37
CA TYR A 57 -2.05 6.94 0.99
C TYR A 57 -2.89 7.82 0.07
N ASP A 58 -4.05 8.22 0.54
CA ASP A 58 -4.98 9.12 -0.13
C ASP A 58 -5.03 10.45 0.62
N PRO A 59 -4.47 11.54 0.07
CA PRO A 59 -4.45 12.84 0.73
C PRO A 59 -5.85 13.44 0.95
N TYR A 60 -6.88 12.93 0.29
CA TYR A 60 -8.25 13.45 0.36
C TYR A 60 -9.09 12.69 1.40
N ASP A 61 -9.60 11.52 1.05
CA ASP A 61 -10.36 10.64 1.94
C ASP A 61 -10.31 9.21 1.42
N SER A 62 -9.69 8.34 2.20
CA SER A 62 -9.46 6.95 1.79
C SER A 62 -10.75 6.19 1.56
N LYS A 63 -11.80 6.44 2.34
CA LYS A 63 -13.03 5.66 2.34
C LYS A 63 -13.92 6.03 1.16
N GLU A 64 -14.08 7.33 0.91
CA GLU A 64 -14.97 7.84 -0.13
C GLU A 64 -14.33 7.84 -1.51
N HIS A 65 -13.00 7.76 -1.60
CA HIS A 65 -12.24 7.81 -2.85
C HIS A 65 -11.48 6.50 -3.17
N SER A 66 -10.24 6.34 -2.70
CA SER A 66 -9.38 5.21 -3.08
C SER A 66 -9.96 3.85 -2.72
N TYR A 67 -10.54 3.68 -1.52
CA TYR A 67 -11.16 2.44 -1.10
C TYR A 67 -12.27 2.01 -2.05
N LYS A 68 -13.17 2.92 -2.43
CA LYS A 68 -14.30 2.60 -3.31
C LYS A 68 -13.80 2.09 -4.66
N THR A 69 -12.79 2.74 -5.23
CA THR A 69 -12.19 2.37 -6.51
C THR A 69 -11.45 1.03 -6.43
N ILE A 70 -10.62 0.84 -5.40
CA ILE A 70 -9.79 -0.36 -5.22
C ILE A 70 -10.66 -1.57 -4.85
N SER A 71 -11.61 -1.41 -3.93
CA SER A 71 -12.51 -2.48 -3.51
C SER A 71 -13.40 -2.96 -4.65
N THR A 72 -13.91 -2.06 -5.50
CA THR A 72 -14.70 -2.43 -6.69
C THR A 72 -13.88 -3.25 -7.68
N SER A 73 -12.59 -2.94 -7.85
CA SER A 73 -11.75 -3.58 -8.86
C SER A 73 -11.07 -4.86 -8.37
N LEU A 74 -10.69 -4.90 -7.08
CA LEU A 74 -9.81 -5.91 -6.51
C LEU A 74 -10.36 -6.59 -5.26
N GLY A 75 -11.47 -6.13 -4.67
CA GLY A 75 -12.03 -6.67 -3.43
C GLY A 75 -12.46 -8.15 -3.52
N ASP A 76 -12.74 -8.64 -4.72
CA ASP A 76 -13.03 -10.05 -4.95
C ASP A 76 -11.79 -10.94 -4.89
N LYS A 77 -10.60 -10.38 -5.16
CA LYS A 77 -9.33 -11.13 -5.20
C LYS A 77 -8.46 -10.89 -3.97
N LEU A 78 -8.50 -9.66 -3.45
CA LEU A 78 -7.63 -9.18 -2.38
C LEU A 78 -8.48 -8.74 -1.17
N ASN A 79 -7.84 -8.67 -0.02
CA ASN A 79 -8.38 -8.04 1.16
C ASN A 79 -8.05 -6.53 1.12
N VAL A 80 -9.08 -5.70 1.03
CA VAL A 80 -8.98 -4.23 0.94
C VAL A 80 -9.63 -3.64 2.18
N VAL A 81 -8.88 -2.88 2.98
CA VAL A 81 -9.34 -2.39 4.28
C VAL A 81 -8.98 -0.92 4.44
N VAL A 82 -9.94 -0.10 4.86
CA VAL A 82 -9.65 1.28 5.31
C VAL A 82 -8.90 1.21 6.65
N SER A 83 -7.63 1.58 6.65
CA SER A 83 -6.75 1.54 7.84
C SER A 83 -6.61 2.89 8.54
N GLY A 84 -7.11 3.97 7.93
CA GLY A 84 -7.20 5.30 8.53
C GLY A 84 -7.86 6.29 7.57
N LYS A 85 -8.05 7.55 8.01
CA LYS A 85 -8.70 8.61 7.21
C LYS A 85 -8.07 8.78 5.82
N HIS A 86 -6.75 8.60 5.74
CA HIS A 86 -5.96 8.74 4.52
C HIS A 86 -5.35 7.42 4.07
N TRP A 87 -5.71 6.28 4.67
CA TRP A 87 -5.01 5.03 4.44
C TRP A 87 -5.94 3.87 4.05
N VAL A 88 -5.57 3.15 2.99
CA VAL A 88 -6.14 1.86 2.61
C VAL A 88 -5.02 0.81 2.60
N ASP A 89 -5.21 -0.29 3.32
CA ASP A 89 -4.33 -1.45 3.28
C ASP A 89 -4.91 -2.48 2.29
N VAL A 90 -4.07 -2.97 1.38
CA VAL A 90 -4.37 -4.06 0.43
C VAL A 90 -3.44 -5.23 0.71
N SER A 91 -4.00 -6.43 0.82
CA SER A 91 -3.25 -7.66 1.13
C SER A 91 -3.93 -8.87 0.51
N ASN A 92 -3.26 -10.03 0.48
CA ASN A 92 -3.91 -11.27 0.07
C ASN A 92 -5.03 -11.66 1.04
N LYS A 93 -6.10 -12.26 0.52
CA LYS A 93 -7.17 -12.84 1.35
C LYS A 93 -6.57 -13.92 2.26
N GLY A 94 -6.90 -13.87 3.55
CA GLY A 94 -6.41 -14.82 4.56
C GLY A 94 -5.14 -14.40 5.30
N VAL A 95 -4.47 -13.31 4.90
CA VAL A 95 -3.35 -12.73 5.64
C VAL A 95 -3.89 -11.71 6.63
N ASN A 96 -4.29 -12.18 7.82
CA ASN A 96 -4.62 -11.30 8.95
C ASN A 96 -3.36 -11.03 9.79
N LYS A 97 -3.25 -9.80 10.32
CA LYS A 97 -2.15 -9.28 11.18
C LYS A 97 -1.81 -10.15 12.42
N GLY A 98 -2.49 -11.27 12.64
CA GLY A 98 -2.35 -12.16 13.82
C GLY A 98 -1.67 -13.52 13.58
N LEU A 99 -1.23 -13.85 12.35
CA LEU A 99 -0.56 -15.13 12.08
C LEU A 99 0.86 -14.89 11.55
N SER A 100 1.80 -14.76 12.49
CA SER A 100 3.23 -14.47 12.31
C SER A 100 4.04 -15.48 11.47
N ASN A 101 3.43 -16.53 10.89
CA ASN A 101 4.17 -17.66 10.30
C ASN A 101 3.92 -17.92 8.80
N SER A 102 3.20 -17.04 8.09
CA SER A 102 2.70 -17.37 6.75
C SER A 102 3.11 -16.37 5.64
N TYR A 103 4.26 -15.70 5.77
CA TYR A 103 4.81 -14.91 4.66
C TYR A 103 5.41 -15.85 3.60
N LYS A 104 4.57 -16.49 2.80
CA LYS A 104 4.98 -17.23 1.59
C LYS A 104 4.41 -16.53 0.37
N ASN A 105 5.29 -15.90 -0.42
CA ASN A 105 5.09 -15.41 -1.79
C ASN A 105 3.72 -14.73 -2.03
N ILE A 106 3.65 -13.43 -1.78
CA ILE A 106 2.41 -12.66 -1.88
C ILE A 106 2.64 -11.54 -2.91
N ILE A 107 1.83 -11.51 -3.96
CA ILE A 107 1.94 -10.59 -5.11
C ILE A 107 3.19 -10.80 -5.98
N LYS A 108 3.06 -11.65 -7.01
CA LYS A 108 3.88 -11.55 -8.22
C LYS A 108 3.05 -10.81 -9.29
N PRO A 109 3.66 -9.91 -10.08
CA PRO A 109 2.99 -9.25 -11.19
C PRO A 109 2.42 -10.25 -12.21
#